data_AF-A0AAX3XBL7-F1
#
_entry.id   AF-A0AAX3XBL7-F1
#
_cell.length_a   1.000
_cell.length_b   1.000
_cell.length_c   1.000
_cell.angle_alpha   90.00
_cell.angle_beta   90.00
_cell.angle_gamma   90.00
#
_symmetry.space_group_name_H-M   'P 1'
#
loop_
_entity.id
_entity.type
_entity.pdbx_description
1 polymer ?
#
loop_
_entity_poly.entity_id
_entity_poly.type
_entity_poly.pdbx_seq_one_letter_code
_entity_poly.pdbx_strand_id
1 'polypeptide(L)' 'MSEPLEQVLDYLKEQHLSIEEGIVERTGAVGKIRSIYLRDPDGNLIELSNYQ' A
#
# COMPACT_ATOMS: atom_id res chain seq x y z
N MET A 1 2.44 2.11 -18.51
CA MET A 1 1.22 2.54 -17.79
C MET A 1 1.58 2.51 -16.32
N SER A 2 1.49 3.63 -15.61
CA SER A 2 1.77 3.67 -14.17
C SER A 2 0.56 3.16 -13.41
N GLU A 3 0.70 2.07 -12.66
CA GLU A 3 -0.40 1.57 -11.83
C GLU A 3 -0.67 2.55 -10.67
N PRO A 4 -1.93 2.78 -10.27
CA PRO A 4 -2.27 3.74 -9.21
C PRO A 4 -1.53 3.45 -7.90
N LEU A 5 -1.34 2.17 -7.58
CA LEU A 5 -0.69 1.75 -6.35
C LEU A 5 0.82 2.01 -6.34
N GLU A 6 1.48 1.93 -7.51
CA GLU A 6 2.90 2.31 -7.65
C GLU A 6 3.10 3.81 -7.45
N GLN A 7 2.20 4.63 -8.00
CA GLN A 7 2.21 6.08 -7.79
C GLN A 7 2.01 6.44 -6.31
N VAL A 8 1.10 5.72 -5.63
CA VAL A 8 0.90 5.87 -4.18
C VAL A 8 2.17 5.49 -3.42
N LEU A 9 2.82 4.37 -3.76
CA LEU A 9 4.06 3.97 -3.10
C LEU A 9 5.17 5.02 -3.27
N ASP A 10 5.32 5.58 -4.47
CA ASP A 10 6.32 6.62 -4.75
C ASP A 10 6.01 7.89 -3.96
N TYR A 11 4.76 8.34 -3.98
CA TYR A 11 4.31 9.48 -3.18
C TYR A 11 4.58 9.29 -1.68
N LEU A 12 4.27 8.11 -1.12
CA LEU A 12 4.53 7.82 0.30
C LEU A 12 6.03 7.86 0.63
N LYS A 13 6.89 7.37 -0.29
CA LYS A 13 8.36 7.48 -0.14
C LYS A 13 8.83 8.93 -0.21
N GLU A 14 8.29 9.75 -1.11
CA GLU A 14 8.59 11.18 -1.20
C GLU A 14 8.18 11.93 0.08
N GLN A 15 7.08 11.52 0.70
CA GLN A 15 6.65 12.03 2.01
C GLN A 15 7.47 11.47 3.19
N HIS A 16 8.51 10.68 2.92
CA HIS A 16 9.38 10.06 3.94
C HIS A 16 8.61 9.18 4.94
N LEU A 17 7.48 8.59 4.51
CA LEU A 17 6.70 7.68 5.34
C LEU A 17 7.37 6.31 5.40
N SER A 18 7.34 5.71 6.59
CA SER A 18 7.87 4.36 6.80
C SER A 18 6.89 3.33 6.28
N ILE A 19 7.25 2.71 5.16
CA ILE A 19 6.53 1.57 4.59
C ILE A 19 6.97 0.30 5.33
N GLU A 20 6.01 -0.42 5.91
CA GLU A 20 6.26 -1.69 6.61
C GLU A 20 6.40 -2.84 5.61
N GLU A 21 5.46 -2.95 4.67
CA GLU A 21 5.56 -3.83 3.51
C GLU A 21 5.17 -3.04 2.25
N GLY A 22 5.99 -3.16 1.20
CA GLY A 22 5.72 -2.54 -0.10
C GLY A 22 4.52 -3.18 -0.82
N ILE A 23 4.45 -3.00 -2.14
CA ILE A 23 3.35 -3.58 -2.94
C ILE A 23 3.45 -5.11 -2.91
N VAL A 24 2.52 -5.75 -2.23
CA VAL A 24 2.43 -7.21 -2.11
C VAL A 24 1.07 -7.70 -2.60
N GLU A 25 1.05 -8.87 -3.23
CA GLU A 25 -0.20 -9.52 -3.60
C GLU A 25 -0.86 -10.15 -2.36
N ARG A 26 -2.16 -9.92 -2.23
CA ARG A 26 -3.03 -10.43 -1.18
C ARG A 26 -4.35 -10.90 -1.77
N THR A 27 -5.11 -11.62 -0.96
CA THR A 27 -6.46 -12.06 -1.31
C THR A 27 -7.47 -11.16 -0.60
N GLY A 28 -8.14 -10.29 -1.35
CA GLY A 28 -9.23 -9.48 -0.87
C GLY A 28 -10.55 -10.25 -0.86
N ALA A 29 -11.60 -9.60 -0.38
CA ALA A 29 -12.92 -10.22 -0.22
C ALA A 29 -13.53 -10.73 -1.54
N VAL A 30 -13.22 -10.09 -2.67
CA VAL A 30 -13.79 -10.43 -3.98
C VAL A 30 -12.76 -10.89 -5.02
N GLY A 31 -11.48 -11.00 -4.66
CA GLY A 31 -10.44 -11.39 -5.61
C GLY A 31 -9.02 -11.05 -5.16
N LYS A 32 -8.06 -11.17 -6.07
CA LYS A 32 -6.68 -10.74 -5.81
C LYS A 32 -6.60 -9.22 -5.72
N ILE A 33 -5.86 -8.75 -4.74
CA ILE A 33 -5.58 -7.33 -4.53
C ILE A 33 -4.08 -7.15 -4.37
N ARG A 34 -3.61 -5.95 -4.66
CA ARG A 34 -2.27 -5.51 -4.31
C ARG A 34 -2.39 -4.55 -3.13
N SER A 35 -1.63 -4.76 -2.08
CA SER A 35 -1.70 -3.97 -0.84
C SER A 35 -0.33 -3.38 -0.49
N ILE A 36 -0.34 -2.20 0.14
CA ILE A 36 0.80 -1.56 0.81
C ILE A 36 0.46 -1.45 2.29
N TYR A 37 1.43 -1.69 3.15
CA TYR A 37 1.26 -1.60 4.60
C TYR A 37 2.17 -0.52 5.19
N LEU A 38 1.60 0.30 6.06
CA LEU A 38 2.32 1.35 6.79
C LEU A 38 1.74 1.54 8.19
N ARG A 39 2.51 2.19 9.06
CA ARG A 39 2.04 2.58 10.38
C ARG A 39 1.82 4.08 10.46
N ASP A 40 0.73 4.47 11.08
CA ASP A 40 0.53 5.85 11.49
C ASP A 40 1.31 6.17 12.79
N PRO A 41 1.40 7.44 13.20
CA PRO A 41 2.12 7.84 14.43
C PRO A 41 1.62 7.17 15.71
N ASP A 42 0.34 6.80 15.80
CA ASP A 42 -0.23 6.05 16.92
C ASP A 42 0.07 4.53 16.85
N GLY A 43 0.72 4.09 15.77
CA GLY A 43 1.16 2.71 15.56
C GLY A 43 0.10 1.77 15.00
N ASN A 44 -1.05 2.29 14.57
CA ASN A 44 -2.06 1.46 13.90
C ASN A 44 -1.55 1.04 12.52
N LEU A 45 -1.92 -0.19 12.14
CA LEU A 45 -1.61 -0.72 10.83
C LEU A 45 -2.63 -0.18 9.82
N ILE A 46 -2.13 0.53 8.81
CA ILE A 46 -2.91 1.00 7.68
C ILE A 46 -2.58 0.10 6.48
N GLU A 47 -3.64 -0.40 5.83
CA GLU A 47 -3.55 -1.13 4.57
C GLU A 47 -4.13 -0.26 3.44
N LEU A 48 -3.34 -0.04 2.40
CA LEU A 48 -3.77 0.62 1.17
C LEU A 48 -3.80 -0.41 0.04
N SER A 49 -4.99 -0.74 -0.45
CA SER A 49 -5.17 -1.80 -1.46
C SER A 49 -5.83 -1.33 -2.74
N ASN A 50 -5.51 -2.00 -3.83
CA ASN A 50 -6.18 -1.85 -5.11
C ASN A 50 -6.55 -3.22 -5.68
N TYR A 51 -7.77 -3.34 -6.19
CA TYR A 51 -8.21 -4.53 -6.92
C TYR A 51 -7.51 -4.60 -8.28
N GLN A 52 -7.04 -5.80 -8.65
CA GLN A 52 -6.51 -6.08 -9.98
C GLN A 52 -7.62 -6.31 -11.00
#